data_AF-A0A975HXG5-F1
#
_entry.id   AF-A0A975HXG5-F1
#
_cell.length_a   1.000
_cell.length_b   1.000
_cell.length_c   1.000
_cell.angle_alpha   90.00
_cell.angle_beta   90.00
_cell.angle_gamma   90.00
#
_symmetry.space_group_name_H-M   'P 1'
#
loop_
_entity.id
_entity.type
_entity.pdbx_description
1 polymer ?
#
loop_
_entity_poly.entity_id
_entity_poly.type
_entity_poly.pdbx_seq_one_letter_code
_entity_poly.pdbx_strand_id
1 'polypeptide(L)'
;MDDITWRWREALNGDAAALYLAENWRSHVLDLEDDLHGQSCTPMTLRRADWLLAALKDHFDALAAGDAFFWADRGRTRSELESSYRGKRTQAECFQSIRPGTGSASLPA
;
A
#
# COMPACT_ATOMS: atom_id res chain seq x y z
N MET A 1 8.94 -18.39 13.84
CA MET A 1 7.53 -18.48 13.39
C MET A 1 6.56 -18.09 14.50
N ASP A 2 6.99 -18.08 15.77
CA ASP A 2 6.11 -17.85 16.93
C ASP A 2 5.76 -16.37 17.23
N ASP A 3 6.52 -15.43 16.68
CA ASP A 3 6.39 -14.00 16.99
C ASP A 3 5.07 -13.38 16.47
N ILE A 4 4.63 -13.76 15.27
CA ILE A 4 3.40 -13.18 14.70
C ILE A 4 2.16 -13.66 15.46
N THR A 5 2.07 -14.95 15.79
CA THR A 5 0.94 -15.52 16.56
C THR A 5 0.86 -14.90 17.95
N TRP A 6 2.01 -14.70 18.60
CA TRP A 6 2.05 -14.03 19.90
C TRP A 6 1.61 -12.56 19.81
N ARG A 7 2.13 -11.79 18.85
CA ARG A 7 1.73 -10.38 18.64
C ARG A 7 0.22 -10.23 18.40
N TRP A 8 -0.37 -11.10 17.58
CA TRP A 8 -1.82 -11.11 17.35
C TRP A 8 -2.60 -11.49 18.61
N ARG A 9 -2.15 -12.49 19.37
CA ARG A 9 -2.80 -12.87 20.62
C ARG A 9 -2.77 -11.73 21.65
N GLU A 10 -1.65 -11.03 21.79
CA GLU A 10 -1.56 -9.88 22.70
C GLU A 10 -2.47 -8.74 22.25
N ALA A 11 -2.48 -8.40 20.95
CA ALA A 11 -3.35 -7.33 20.44
C ALA A 11 -4.85 -7.66 20.58
N LEU A 12 -5.24 -8.93 20.43
CA LEU A 12 -6.62 -9.36 20.67
C LEU A 12 -7.06 -9.19 22.13
N ASN A 13 -6.11 -9.20 23.08
CA ASN A 13 -6.35 -8.90 24.49
C ASN A 13 -6.18 -7.40 24.82
N GLY A 14 -5.77 -6.59 23.85
CA GLY A 14 -5.49 -5.17 23.99
C GLY A 14 -6.10 -4.38 22.83
N ASP A 15 -5.25 -3.71 22.06
CA ASP A 15 -5.68 -2.88 20.92
C ASP A 15 -5.49 -3.61 19.58
N ALA A 16 -6.49 -4.44 19.24
CA ALA A 16 -6.52 -5.16 17.98
C ALA A 16 -6.64 -4.21 16.77
N ALA A 17 -7.24 -3.02 16.95
CA ALA A 17 -7.41 -2.06 15.88
C ALA A 17 -6.07 -1.42 15.48
N ALA A 18 -5.23 -1.08 16.47
CA ALA A 18 -3.89 -0.58 16.22
C ALA A 18 -3.01 -1.62 15.49
N LEU A 19 -3.05 -2.88 15.92
CA LEU A 19 -2.32 -3.94 15.21
C LEU A 19 -2.85 -4.13 13.79
N TYR A 20 -4.18 -4.17 13.62
CA TYR A 20 -4.80 -4.29 12.30
C TYR A 20 -4.39 -3.15 11.36
N LEU A 21 -4.38 -1.90 11.85
CA LEU A 21 -3.92 -0.76 11.07
C LEU A 21 -2.46 -0.91 10.62
N ALA A 22 -1.56 -1.29 11.54
CA ALA A 22 -0.14 -1.46 11.26
C ALA A 22 0.13 -2.62 10.28
N GLU A 23 -0.54 -3.76 10.44
CA GLU A 23 -0.34 -4.90 9.54
C GLU A 23 -0.96 -4.66 8.16
N ASN A 24 -2.11 -3.98 8.06
CA ASN A 24 -2.65 -3.59 6.75
C ASN A 24 -1.77 -2.58 6.04
N TRP A 25 -1.15 -1.65 6.77
CA TRP A 25 -0.13 -0.78 6.20
C TRP A 25 0.97 -1.61 5.55
N ARG A 26 1.61 -2.51 6.31
CA ARG A 26 2.71 -3.34 5.78
C ARG A 26 2.27 -4.17 4.57
N SER A 27 1.09 -4.79 4.65
CA SER A 27 0.53 -5.59 3.56
C SER A 27 0.29 -4.77 2.29
N HIS A 28 -0.34 -3.61 2.41
CA HIS A 28 -0.61 -2.74 1.27
C HIS A 28 0.66 -2.16 0.64
N VAL A 29 1.68 -1.84 1.44
CA VAL A 29 2.98 -1.42 0.92
C VAL A 29 3.62 -2.54 0.10
N LEU A 30 3.67 -3.76 0.63
CA LEU A 30 4.26 -4.91 -0.08
C LEU A 30 3.55 -5.18 -1.41
N ASP A 31 2.21 -5.25 -1.40
CA ASP A 31 1.41 -5.46 -2.61
C ASP A 31 1.63 -4.35 -3.65
N LEU A 32 1.69 -3.09 -3.21
CA LEU A 32 1.89 -1.95 -4.10
C LEU A 32 3.28 -1.98 -4.75
N GLU A 33 4.32 -2.28 -3.96
CA GLU A 33 5.68 -2.42 -4.48
C GLU A 33 5.79 -3.57 -5.48
N ASP A 34 5.17 -4.72 -5.20
CA ASP A 34 5.14 -5.86 -6.13
C ASP A 34 4.44 -5.50 -7.45
N ASP A 35 3.26 -4.87 -7.36
CA ASP A 35 2.50 -4.42 -8.53
C ASP A 35 3.27 -3.43 -9.41
N LEU A 36 4.03 -2.53 -8.78
CA LEU A 36 4.85 -1.51 -9.47
C LEU A 36 6.07 -2.13 -10.12
N HIS A 37 6.81 -2.99 -9.41
CA HIS A 37 7.99 -3.65 -9.96
C HIS A 37 7.64 -4.59 -11.11
N GLY A 38 6.56 -5.37 -10.97
CA GLY A 38 6.06 -6.28 -12.01
C GLY A 38 5.30 -5.59 -13.14
N GLN A 39 5.02 -4.28 -13.02
CA GLN A 39 4.13 -3.53 -13.92
C GLN A 39 2.77 -4.23 -14.09
N SER A 40 2.31 -4.93 -13.04
CA SER A 40 1.04 -5.67 -12.97
C SER A 40 -0.11 -4.82 -12.44
N CYS A 41 0.06 -3.50 -12.41
CA CYS A 41 -0.90 -2.54 -11.85
C CYS A 41 -2.32 -2.72 -12.40
N THR A 42 -3.28 -2.77 -11.47
CA THR A 42 -4.73 -2.91 -11.72
C THR A 42 -5.51 -1.81 -10.98
N PRO A 43 -6.84 -1.70 -11.18
CA PRO A 43 -7.66 -0.83 -10.35
C PRO A 43 -7.58 -1.15 -8.84
N MET A 44 -7.16 -2.37 -8.45
CA MET A 44 -6.89 -2.67 -7.04
C MET A 44 -5.62 -1.97 -6.55
N THR A 45 -4.57 -1.90 -7.36
CA THR A 45 -3.31 -1.20 -7.03
C THR A 45 -3.55 0.27 -6.68
N LEU A 46 -4.41 0.97 -7.45
CA LEU A 46 -4.77 2.37 -7.14
C LEU A 46 -5.51 2.48 -5.82
N ARG A 47 -6.47 1.58 -5.55
CA ARG A 47 -7.20 1.54 -4.28
C ARG A 47 -6.27 1.32 -3.08
N ARG A 48 -5.22 0.49 -3.23
CA ARG A 48 -4.20 0.31 -2.18
C ARG A 48 -3.43 1.60 -1.94
N ALA A 49 -2.99 2.29 -2.99
CA ALA A 49 -2.30 3.56 -2.86
C ALA A 49 -3.19 4.65 -2.24
N ASP A 50 -4.47 4.69 -2.62
CA ASP A 50 -5.46 5.60 -2.02
C ASP A 50 -5.69 5.29 -0.53
N TRP A 51 -5.76 4.01 -0.17
CA TRP A 51 -5.86 3.59 1.22
C TRP A 51 -4.63 4.03 2.03
N LEU A 52 -3.42 3.84 1.50
CA LEU A 52 -2.17 4.26 2.16
C LEU A 52 -2.14 5.78 2.38
N LEU A 53 -2.55 6.55 1.36
CA LEU A 53 -2.64 8.01 1.48
C LEU A 53 -3.67 8.46 2.54
N ALA A 54 -4.82 7.78 2.61
CA ALA A 54 -5.83 8.03 3.64
C ALA A 54 -5.32 7.64 5.04
N ALA A 55 -4.67 6.49 5.17
CA ALA A 55 -4.11 6.03 6.44
C ALA A 55 -3.00 6.96 6.97
N LEU A 56 -2.12 7.48 6.11
CA LEU A 56 -1.18 8.53 6.48
C LEU A 56 -1.90 9.80 6.93
N LYS A 57 -2.99 10.14 6.24
CA LYS A 57 -3.70 11.37 6.52
C LYS A 57 -4.34 11.35 7.92
N ASP A 58 -4.99 10.24 8.23
CA ASP A 58 -5.90 10.14 9.36
C ASP A 58 -5.23 9.46 10.58
N HIS A 59 -4.16 8.68 10.36
CA HIS A 59 -3.59 7.79 11.39
C HIS A 59 -2.06 7.75 11.45
N PHE A 60 -1.34 8.78 10.96
CA PHE A 60 0.13 8.79 10.97
C PHE A 60 0.76 8.45 12.32
N ASP A 61 0.31 9.09 13.41
CA ASP A 61 0.89 8.87 14.74
C ASP A 61 0.65 7.45 15.27
N ALA A 62 -0.53 6.89 14.97
CA ALA A 62 -0.86 5.50 15.34
C ALA A 62 -0.02 4.49 14.54
N LEU A 63 0.20 4.75 13.24
CA LEU A 63 1.09 3.96 12.39
C LEU A 63 2.54 4.00 12.91
N ALA A 64 3.02 5.18 13.30
CA ALA A 64 4.35 5.36 13.88
C ALA A 64 4.49 4.59 15.21
N ALA A 65 3.50 4.72 16.10
CA ALA A 65 3.49 4.03 17.39
C ALA A 65 3.41 2.49 17.23
N GLY A 66 2.76 2.00 16.17
CA GLY A 66 2.66 0.57 15.85
C GLY A 66 3.86 -0.02 15.10
N ASP A 67 4.98 0.71 14.95
CA ASP A 67 6.15 0.35 14.13
C ASP A 67 5.74 -0.10 12.71
N ALA A 68 4.71 0.52 12.13
CA ALA A 68 4.17 0.14 10.83
C ALA A 68 5.14 0.45 9.68
N PHE A 69 5.95 1.52 9.83
CA PHE A 69 6.88 1.99 8.81
C PHE A 69 8.15 1.13 8.76
N PHE A 70 8.41 0.53 7.61
CA PHE A 70 9.53 -0.37 7.36
C PHE A 70 10.30 0.03 6.10
N TRP A 71 11.52 -0.49 5.94
CA TRP A 71 12.41 -0.19 4.81
C TRP A 71 12.54 1.32 4.55
N ALA A 72 12.20 1.77 3.34
CA ALA A 72 12.34 3.15 2.89
C ALA A 72 11.42 4.15 3.64
N ASP A 73 10.38 3.65 4.30
CA ASP A 73 9.44 4.46 5.07
C ASP A 73 9.93 4.75 6.49
N ARG A 74 10.90 3.98 7.01
CA ARG A 74 11.37 4.13 8.39
C ARG A 74 12.00 5.51 8.59
N GLY A 75 11.53 6.21 9.63
CA GLY A 75 12.04 7.54 10.01
C GLY A 75 11.59 8.69 9.10
N ARG A 76 10.71 8.43 8.12
CA ARG A 76 10.15 9.47 7.26
C ARG A 76 9.07 10.26 7.97
N THR A 77 9.01 11.55 7.65
CA THR A 77 7.90 12.40 8.04
C THR A 77 6.65 12.04 7.23
N ARG A 78 5.48 12.41 7.76
CA ARG A 78 4.20 12.26 7.07
C ARG A 78 4.23 12.85 5.66
N SER A 79 4.77 14.06 5.51
CA SER A 79 4.81 14.75 4.20
C SER A 79 5.70 14.01 3.19
N GLU A 80 6.82 13.43 3.63
CA GLU A 80 7.68 12.62 2.75
C GLU A 80 6.98 11.35 2.30
N LEU A 81 6.32 10.63 3.21
CA LEU A 81 5.56 9.43 2.89
C LEU A 81 4.41 9.77 1.94
N GLU A 82 3.62 10.80 2.23
CA GLU A 82 2.51 11.18 1.35
C GLU A 82 3.00 11.56 -0.06
N SER A 83 4.15 12.23 -0.17
CA SER A 83 4.76 12.56 -1.46
C SER A 83 5.22 11.31 -2.20
N SER A 84 5.86 10.36 -1.50
CA SER A 84 6.26 9.08 -2.06
C SER A 84 5.08 8.27 -2.59
N TYR A 85 4.03 8.11 -1.78
CA TYR A 85 2.85 7.32 -2.16
C TYR A 85 2.00 8.00 -3.24
N ARG A 86 1.97 9.34 -3.31
CA ARG A 86 1.39 10.05 -4.48
C ARG A 86 2.17 9.73 -5.75
N GLY A 87 3.51 9.74 -5.70
CA GLY A 87 4.36 9.36 -6.83
C GLY A 87 4.10 7.93 -7.30
N LYS A 88 4.06 6.97 -6.36
CA LYS A 88 3.74 5.56 -6.63
C LYS A 88 2.35 5.39 -7.25
N ARG A 89 1.35 6.13 -6.75
CA ARG A 89 0.00 6.13 -7.32
C ARG A 89 -0.01 6.60 -8.77
N THR A 90 0.64 7.73 -9.06
CA THR A 90 0.78 8.24 -10.44
C THR A 90 1.49 7.25 -11.35
N GLN A 91 2.53 6.58 -10.86
CA GLN A 91 3.23 5.54 -11.63
C GLN A 91 2.29 4.36 -11.97
N ALA A 92 1.49 3.91 -11.01
CA ALA A 92 0.50 2.84 -11.24
C ALA A 92 -0.58 3.24 -12.25
N GLU A 93 -0.98 4.52 -12.29
CA GLU A 93 -1.90 5.05 -13.31
C GLU A 93 -1.29 5.03 -14.71
N CYS A 94 0.00 5.39 -14.82
CA CYS A 94 0.73 5.32 -16.08
C CYS A 94 0.77 3.88 -16.63
N PHE A 95 1.08 2.89 -15.78
CA PHE A 95 1.11 1.48 -16.21
C PHE A 95 -0.26 0.96 -16.65
N GLN A 96 -1.35 1.44 -16.06
CA GLN A 96 -2.71 1.08 -16.50
C GLN A 96 -3.10 1.74 -17.82
N SER A 97 -2.63 2.96 -18.06
CA SER A 97 -2.91 3.71 -19.29
C SER A 97 -2.09 3.23 -20.49
N ILE A 98 -0.90 2.65 -20.25
CA ILE A 98 0.00 2.13 -21.29
C ILE A 98 -0.44 0.75 -21.78
N ARG A 99 -1.15 -0.05 -20.96
CA ARG A 99 -1.70 -1.34 -21.40
C ARG A 99 -2.77 -1.06 -22.47
N PRO A 100 -2.56 -1.44 -23.75
CA PRO A 100 -3.59 -1.30 -24.74
C PRO A 100 -4.79 -2.11 -24.28
N GLY A 101 -5.97 -1.50 -24.30
CA GLY A 101 -7.20 -2.27 -24.30
C GLY A 101 -7.07 -3.37 -25.35
N THR A 102 -7.63 -4.54 -25.04
CA THR A 102 -7.96 -5.60 -25.99
C THR A 102 -8.89 -5.02 -27.07
N GLY A 103 -8.34 -4.22 -27.98
CA GLY A 103 -8.98 -3.68 -29.15
C GLY A 103 -8.59 -4.58 -30.31
N SER A 104 -9.34 -5.67 -30.48
CA SER A 104 -9.37 -6.41 -31.74
C SER A 104 -9.94 -5.47 -32.80
N ALA A 105 -9.09 -4.67 -33.43
CA ALA A 105 -9.43 -3.98 -34.66
C ALA A 105 -9.49 -5.05 -35.76
N SER A 106 -10.71 -5.48 -36.10
CA SER A 106 -10.97 -6.27 -37.30
C SER A 106 -10.47 -5.49 -38.53
N LEU A 107 -9.53 -6.09 -39.25
CA LEU A 107 -9.16 -5.63 -40.59
C LEU A 107 -10.32 -5.96 -41.55
N PRO A 108 -10.76 -5.01 -42.40
CA PRO A 108 -11.71 -5.32 -43.46
C PRO A 108 -11.04 -6.11 -44.59
N ALA A 109 -11.86 -6.90 -45.28
CA ALA A 109 -11.53 -7.85 -46.33
C ALA A 109 -10.98 -7.22 -47.61
#